data_AF-A0A1H5XTD5-F1
#
_entry.id   AF-A0A1H5XTD5-F1
#
_cell.length_a   1.000
_cell.length_b   1.000
_cell.length_c   1.000
_cell.angle_alpha   90.00
_cell.angle_beta   90.00
_cell.angle_gamma   90.00
#
_symmetry.space_group_name_H-M   'P 1'
#
loop_
_entity.id
_entity.type
_entity.pdbx_description
1 polymer ?
#
loop_
_entity_poly.entity_id
_entity_poly.type
_entity_poly.pdbx_seq_one_letter_code
_entity_poly.pdbx_strand_id
1 'polypeptide(L)'
;MWDVTVIEDAAAAAASLDPIRARLLAELAAGPASAAMLAARVDLPRQKVNYHLKALERHGLVELAGERRKGNVTERMMRATAASYVISPSALAAVQPDPARARDQLSARWLLAVAARLVRDVGALITGASRAGRRVATFALDAEVTFASAAERAAFVEELTRGVSALAAKYHAPDAEGGRPHRVVVALHPSVRPETLAEAARPAARAADRPEGEPAGRPAAGPPVPPAPARQALSTGGEPGRDPDNPEER
;
A
#
# COMPACT_ATOMS: atom_id res chain seq x y z
N MET A 1 16.77 4.48 -15.58
CA MET A 1 16.47 4.42 -14.15
C MET A 1 15.17 5.17 -13.94
N TRP A 2 14.22 4.54 -13.24
CA TRP A 2 12.94 5.15 -12.90
C TRP A 2 13.06 5.93 -11.59
N ASP A 3 12.27 6.98 -11.39
CA ASP A 3 12.24 7.69 -10.10
C ASP A 3 11.66 6.77 -9.01
N VAL A 4 10.56 6.08 -9.32
CA VAL A 4 9.90 5.10 -8.43
C VAL A 4 9.51 3.87 -9.25
N THR A 5 9.72 2.68 -8.68
CA THR A 5 9.19 1.42 -9.21
C THR A 5 8.47 0.61 -8.13
N VAL A 6 7.63 -0.34 -8.54
CA VAL A 6 6.86 -1.19 -7.63
C VAL A 6 7.40 -2.62 -7.64
N ILE A 7 7.60 -3.17 -6.45
CA ILE A 7 7.93 -4.58 -6.22
C ILE A 7 6.64 -5.32 -5.92
N GLU A 8 6.16 -6.12 -6.87
CA GLU A 8 4.91 -6.88 -6.76
C GLU A 8 5.12 -8.32 -6.30
N ASP A 9 6.32 -8.87 -6.52
CA ASP A 9 6.69 -10.25 -6.22
C ASP A 9 7.22 -10.40 -4.78
N ALA A 10 6.77 -11.45 -4.10
CA ALA A 10 7.14 -11.72 -2.72
C ALA A 10 8.64 -12.01 -2.56
N ALA A 11 9.25 -12.74 -3.50
CA ALA A 11 10.66 -13.08 -3.43
C ALA A 11 11.55 -11.84 -3.66
N ALA A 12 11.18 -10.98 -4.61
CA ALA A 12 11.82 -9.69 -4.82
C ALA A 12 11.68 -8.77 -3.60
N ALA A 13 10.50 -8.75 -2.95
CA ALA A 13 10.29 -7.98 -1.71
C ALA A 13 11.20 -8.49 -0.59
N ALA A 14 11.21 -9.80 -0.33
CA ALA A 14 12.11 -10.43 0.64
C ALA A 14 13.60 -10.18 0.32
N ALA A 15 13.95 -10.14 -0.97
CA ALA A 15 15.27 -9.75 -1.40
C ALA A 15 15.57 -8.29 -1.01
N SER A 16 14.71 -7.34 -1.34
CA SER A 16 14.95 -5.91 -1.06
C SER A 16 15.03 -5.56 0.43
N LEU A 17 14.37 -6.34 1.30
CA LEU A 17 14.27 -6.05 2.74
C LEU A 17 15.51 -6.47 3.57
N ASP A 18 16.47 -7.17 2.97
CA ASP A 18 17.74 -7.46 3.63
C ASP A 18 18.55 -6.17 3.81
N PRO A 19 19.05 -5.87 5.02
CA PRO A 19 19.70 -4.59 5.29
C PRO A 19 20.90 -4.29 4.40
N ILE A 20 21.68 -5.32 4.03
CA ILE A 20 22.82 -5.15 3.15
C ILE A 20 22.36 -4.90 1.72
N ARG A 21 21.35 -5.65 1.24
CA ARG A 21 20.78 -5.44 -0.10
C ARG A 21 20.13 -4.07 -0.23
N ALA A 22 19.39 -3.61 0.79
CA ALA A 22 18.84 -2.26 0.84
C ALA A 22 19.92 -1.18 0.78
N ARG A 23 21.01 -1.34 1.56
CA ARG A 23 22.16 -0.41 1.53
C ARG A 23 22.84 -0.39 0.15
N LEU A 24 23.01 -1.56 -0.48
CA LEU A 24 23.57 -1.64 -1.83
C LEU A 24 22.66 -0.99 -2.88
N LEU A 25 21.34 -1.14 -2.77
CA LEU A 25 20.39 -0.44 -3.65
C LEU A 25 20.50 1.08 -3.51
N ALA A 26 20.61 1.59 -2.27
CA ALA A 26 20.79 3.03 -2.02
C ALA A 26 22.10 3.56 -2.64
N GLU A 27 23.21 2.84 -2.47
CA GLU A 27 24.50 3.17 -3.10
C GLU A 27 24.43 3.20 -4.64
N LEU A 28 23.69 2.25 -5.22
CA LEU A 28 23.53 2.10 -6.67
C LEU A 28 22.48 3.04 -7.27
N ALA A 29 21.59 3.60 -6.46
CA ALA A 29 20.67 4.67 -6.86
C ALA A 29 21.43 5.99 -7.09
N ALA A 30 22.48 6.27 -6.31
CA ALA A 30 23.32 7.46 -6.49
C ALA A 30 24.17 7.42 -7.77
N GLY A 31 24.51 6.24 -8.27
CA GLY A 31 25.21 6.08 -9.55
C GLY A 31 25.81 4.70 -9.76
N PRO A 32 26.25 4.37 -11.00
CA PRO A 32 26.82 3.06 -11.28
C PRO A 32 28.10 2.76 -10.48
N ALA A 33 28.20 1.55 -9.93
CA ALA A 33 29.36 1.13 -9.15
C ALA A 33 29.69 -0.36 -9.38
N SER A 34 30.98 -0.70 -9.30
CA SER A 34 31.41 -2.09 -9.33
C SER A 34 31.32 -2.74 -7.94
N ALA A 35 31.32 -4.07 -7.89
CA ALA A 35 31.34 -4.82 -6.63
C ALA A 35 32.54 -4.45 -5.74
N ALA A 36 33.68 -4.09 -6.33
CA ALA A 36 34.87 -3.66 -5.59
C ALA A 36 34.69 -2.27 -4.97
N MET A 37 34.05 -1.33 -5.70
CA MET A 37 33.73 -0.01 -5.16
C MET A 37 32.71 -0.12 -4.01
N LEU A 38 31.67 -0.91 -4.20
CA LEU A 38 30.63 -1.13 -3.19
C LEU A 38 31.18 -1.78 -1.93
N ALA A 39 32.05 -2.79 -2.06
CA ALA A 39 32.71 -3.46 -0.94
C ALA A 39 33.39 -2.48 0.03
N ALA A 40 34.09 -1.47 -0.50
CA ALA A 40 34.72 -0.44 0.31
C ALA A 40 33.69 0.47 1.01
N ARG A 41 32.57 0.80 0.36
CA ARG A 41 31.54 1.70 0.91
C ARG A 41 30.68 1.03 1.97
N VAL A 42 30.40 -0.27 1.82
CA VAL A 42 29.54 -1.02 2.75
C VAL A 42 30.32 -1.81 3.79
N ASP A 43 31.66 -1.73 3.76
CA ASP A 43 32.58 -2.46 4.63
C ASP A 43 32.31 -3.98 4.64
N LEU A 44 32.29 -4.58 3.45
CA LEU A 44 32.09 -6.03 3.29
C LEU A 44 33.08 -6.63 2.29
N PRO A 45 33.47 -7.90 2.47
CA PRO A 45 34.26 -8.62 1.47
C PRO A 45 33.58 -8.63 0.10
N ARG A 46 34.36 -8.43 -0.96
CA ARG A 46 33.88 -8.40 -2.36
C ARG A 46 33.03 -9.61 -2.75
N GLN A 47 33.37 -10.80 -2.25
CA GLN A 47 32.60 -12.03 -2.52
C GLN A 47 31.18 -11.95 -1.95
N LYS A 48 31.00 -11.40 -0.74
CA LYS A 48 29.67 -11.17 -0.15
C LYS A 48 28.88 -10.14 -0.95
N VAL A 49 29.51 -9.03 -1.34
CA VAL A 49 28.86 -8.02 -2.21
C VAL A 49 28.40 -8.65 -3.53
N ASN A 50 29.24 -9.45 -4.19
CA ASN A 50 28.85 -10.16 -5.41
C ASN A 50 27.66 -11.09 -5.20
N TYR A 51 27.59 -11.79 -4.07
CA TYR A 51 26.43 -12.61 -3.73
C TYR A 51 25.15 -11.77 -3.64
N HIS A 52 25.20 -10.64 -2.93
CA HIS A 52 24.05 -9.73 -2.80
C HIS A 52 23.66 -9.09 -4.14
N LEU A 53 24.61 -8.67 -4.96
CA LEU A 53 24.36 -8.11 -6.29
C LEU A 53 23.70 -9.14 -7.22
N LYS A 54 24.17 -10.39 -7.22
CA LYS A 54 23.52 -11.47 -7.98
C LYS A 54 22.10 -11.74 -7.49
N ALA A 55 21.86 -11.68 -6.18
CA ALA A 55 20.51 -11.82 -5.64
C ALA A 55 19.59 -10.69 -6.12
N LEU A 56 20.04 -9.43 -6.06
CA LEU A 56 19.29 -8.28 -6.54
C LEU A 56 19.06 -8.32 -8.07
N GLU A 57 20.07 -8.72 -8.85
CA GLU A 57 20.02 -8.81 -10.31
C GLU A 57 19.02 -9.88 -10.75
N ARG A 58 18.96 -11.02 -10.07
CA ARG A 58 17.95 -12.08 -10.32
C ARG A 58 16.51 -11.59 -10.18
N HIS A 59 16.28 -10.58 -9.33
CA HIS A 59 14.96 -9.99 -9.13
C HIS A 59 14.76 -8.69 -9.93
N GLY A 60 15.70 -8.32 -10.81
CA GLY A 60 15.59 -7.11 -11.63
C GLY A 60 15.68 -5.80 -10.83
N LEU A 61 16.25 -5.84 -9.62
CA LEU A 61 16.43 -4.66 -8.77
C LEU A 61 17.73 -3.91 -9.11
N VAL A 62 18.69 -4.60 -9.75
CA VAL A 62 19.90 -4.01 -10.31
C VAL A 62 20.13 -4.55 -11.71
N GLU A 63 20.81 -3.76 -12.53
CA GLU A 63 21.15 -4.07 -13.92
C GLU A 63 22.60 -3.66 -14.23
N LEU A 64 23.15 -4.23 -15.30
CA LEU A 64 24.48 -3.85 -15.80
C LEU A 64 24.38 -2.51 -16.54
N ALA A 65 25.06 -1.49 -16.02
CA ALA A 65 25.17 -0.17 -16.65
C ALA A 65 26.35 -0.06 -17.63
N GLY A 66 27.24 -1.05 -17.62
CA GLY A 66 28.39 -1.12 -18.53
C GLY A 66 29.56 -1.86 -17.91
N GLU A 67 30.68 -1.84 -18.62
CA GLU A 67 31.94 -2.43 -18.18
C GLU A 67 33.04 -1.37 -18.13
N ARG A 68 33.92 -1.48 -17.14
CA ARG A 68 35.06 -0.58 -16.98
C ARG A 68 36.34 -1.38 -16.84
N ARG A 69 37.36 -1.05 -17.62
CA ARG A 69 38.68 -1.64 -17.46
C ARG A 69 39.48 -0.91 -16.37
N LYS A 70 40.03 -1.66 -15.42
CA LYS A 70 40.92 -1.17 -14.36
C LYS A 70 42.16 -2.06 -14.34
N GLY A 71 43.23 -1.59 -14.97
CA GLY A 71 44.42 -2.41 -15.24
C GLY A 71 44.08 -3.57 -16.19
N ASN A 72 44.43 -4.79 -15.79
CA ASN A 72 44.15 -6.01 -16.55
C ASN A 72 42.78 -6.64 -16.25
N VAL A 73 41.96 -6.03 -15.38
CA VAL A 73 40.66 -6.57 -14.96
C VAL A 73 39.53 -5.72 -15.54
N THR A 74 38.51 -6.38 -16.09
CA THR A 74 37.24 -5.74 -16.47
C THR A 74 36.26 -5.82 -15.31
N GLU A 75 35.82 -4.68 -14.81
CA GLU A 75 34.82 -4.56 -13.76
C GLU A 75 33.43 -4.34 -14.37
N ARG A 76 32.44 -5.10 -13.89
CA ARG A 76 31.02 -4.86 -14.19
C ARG A 76 30.51 -3.69 -13.37
N MET A 77 29.99 -2.67 -14.03
CA MET A 77 29.39 -1.51 -13.41
C MET A 77 27.89 -1.77 -13.28
N MET A 78 27.41 -1.96 -12.05
CA MET A 78 26.00 -2.21 -11.76
C MET A 78 25.29 -0.90 -11.44
N ARG A 79 23.97 -0.86 -11.61
CA ARG A 79 23.08 0.27 -11.29
C ARG A 79 21.75 -0.26 -10.74
N ALA A 80 21.10 0.49 -9.85
CA ALA A 80 19.73 0.21 -9.42
C ALA A 80 18.72 0.52 -10.55
N THR A 81 17.69 -0.31 -10.71
CA THR A 81 16.71 -0.09 -11.80
C THR A 81 15.80 1.11 -11.53
N ALA A 82 15.61 1.48 -10.26
CA ALA A 82 14.94 2.70 -9.83
C ALA A 82 15.70 3.42 -8.69
N ALA A 83 15.42 4.71 -8.53
CA ALA A 83 15.92 5.52 -7.42
C ALA A 83 15.18 5.21 -6.11
N SER A 84 13.92 4.80 -6.18
CA SER A 84 13.09 4.40 -5.04
C SER A 84 12.18 3.22 -5.38
N TYR A 85 11.85 2.43 -4.35
CA TYR A 85 11.04 1.21 -4.48
C TYR A 85 9.84 1.27 -3.54
N VAL A 86 8.67 0.86 -4.03
CA VAL A 86 7.47 0.64 -3.23
C VAL A 86 7.14 -0.85 -3.26
N ILE A 87 6.96 -1.48 -2.11
CA ILE A 87 6.47 -2.86 -2.04
C ILE A 87 4.95 -2.83 -2.14
N SER A 88 4.41 -3.44 -3.20
CA SER A 88 2.97 -3.57 -3.36
C SER A 88 2.39 -4.51 -2.30
N PRO A 89 1.17 -4.23 -1.79
CA PRO A 89 0.45 -5.20 -0.94
C PRO A 89 0.25 -6.57 -1.60
N SER A 90 0.34 -6.68 -2.93
CA SER A 90 0.31 -7.97 -3.64
C SER A 90 1.47 -8.90 -3.28
N ALA A 91 2.60 -8.37 -2.80
CA ALA A 91 3.72 -9.18 -2.30
C ALA A 91 3.33 -10.03 -1.07
N LEU A 92 2.25 -9.65 -0.37
CA LEU A 92 1.63 -10.41 0.73
C LEU A 92 0.17 -10.75 0.40
N ALA A 93 -0.07 -11.31 -0.80
CA ALA A 93 -1.41 -11.51 -1.38
C ALA A 93 -2.44 -12.17 -0.44
N ALA A 94 -2.04 -13.17 0.36
CA ALA A 94 -2.94 -13.90 1.26
C ALA A 94 -3.53 -13.05 2.39
N VAL A 95 -2.84 -11.96 2.76
CA VAL A 95 -3.21 -11.08 3.88
C VAL A 95 -3.29 -9.60 3.48
N GLN A 96 -3.38 -9.32 2.18
CA GLN A 96 -3.43 -7.94 1.70
C GLN A 96 -4.69 -7.21 2.20
N PRO A 97 -4.62 -5.91 2.49
CA PRO A 97 -5.79 -5.13 2.89
C PRO A 97 -6.88 -5.15 1.82
N ASP A 98 -8.12 -5.40 2.26
CA ASP A 98 -9.30 -5.40 1.40
C ASP A 98 -10.32 -4.35 1.86
N PRO A 99 -10.45 -3.20 1.16
CA PRO A 99 -11.40 -2.16 1.51
C PRO A 99 -12.87 -2.56 1.31
N ALA A 100 -13.16 -3.73 0.70
CA ALA A 100 -14.53 -4.24 0.59
C ALA A 100 -15.04 -4.89 1.89
N ARG A 101 -14.15 -5.33 2.80
CA ARG A 101 -14.53 -6.08 4.01
C ARG A 101 -15.28 -5.25 5.06
N ALA A 102 -14.96 -3.96 5.18
CA ALA A 102 -15.60 -3.07 6.13
C ALA A 102 -15.56 -1.64 5.58
N ARG A 103 -16.64 -1.18 4.96
CA ARG A 103 -16.72 0.18 4.42
C ARG A 103 -17.05 1.15 5.54
N ASP A 104 -16.04 1.84 6.04
CA ASP A 104 -16.18 2.88 7.05
C ASP A 104 -15.36 4.11 6.62
N GLN A 105 -16.05 5.13 6.12
CA GLN A 105 -15.44 6.32 5.53
C GLN A 105 -14.68 7.19 6.55
N LEU A 106 -14.99 7.05 7.83
CA LEU A 106 -14.33 7.79 8.91
C LEU A 106 -13.18 6.98 9.55
N SER A 107 -12.97 5.74 9.14
CA SER A 107 -11.94 4.86 9.68
C SER A 107 -10.58 5.04 9.01
N ALA A 108 -9.56 5.34 9.82
CA ALA A 108 -8.18 5.34 9.37
C ALA A 108 -7.71 3.97 8.82
N ARG A 109 -8.23 2.87 9.37
CA ARG A 109 -7.92 1.51 8.88
C ARG A 109 -8.53 1.24 7.51
N TRP A 110 -9.74 1.73 7.28
CA TRP A 110 -10.36 1.63 5.96
C TRP A 110 -9.64 2.53 4.95
N LEU A 111 -9.28 3.76 5.33
CA LEU A 111 -8.46 4.65 4.51
C LEU A 111 -7.14 3.96 4.10
N LEU A 112 -6.47 3.30 5.04
CA LEU A 112 -5.26 2.52 4.76
C LEU A 112 -5.52 1.37 3.76
N ALA A 113 -6.65 0.65 3.90
CA ALA A 113 -7.01 -0.40 2.95
C ALA A 113 -7.32 0.15 1.54
N VAL A 114 -7.93 1.33 1.45
CA VAL A 114 -8.16 2.04 0.19
C VAL A 114 -6.84 2.49 -0.44
N ALA A 115 -5.92 3.05 0.34
CA ALA A 115 -4.60 3.46 -0.11
C ALA A 115 -3.75 2.25 -0.56
N ALA A 116 -3.80 1.14 0.17
CA ALA A 116 -3.14 -0.12 -0.21
C ALA A 116 -3.64 -0.62 -1.58
N ARG A 117 -4.96 -0.58 -1.82
CA ARG A 117 -5.51 -0.87 -3.15
C ARG A 117 -4.99 0.11 -4.20
N LEU A 118 -4.95 1.41 -3.91
CA LEU A 118 -4.43 2.40 -4.86
C LEU A 118 -2.97 2.09 -5.26
N VAL A 119 -2.10 1.78 -4.29
CA VAL A 119 -0.70 1.38 -4.54
C VAL A 119 -0.63 0.14 -5.42
N ARG A 120 -1.42 -0.89 -5.12
CA ARG A 120 -1.47 -2.13 -5.92
C ARG A 120 -1.95 -1.86 -7.35
N ASP A 121 -3.07 -1.18 -7.50
CA ASP A 121 -3.72 -0.95 -8.80
C ASP A 121 -2.82 -0.06 -9.69
N VAL A 122 -2.25 1.01 -9.15
CA VAL A 122 -1.31 1.89 -9.89
C VAL A 122 0.00 1.17 -10.20
N GLY A 123 0.52 0.36 -9.27
CA GLY A 123 1.70 -0.48 -9.52
C GLY A 123 1.50 -1.42 -10.71
N ALA A 124 0.40 -2.18 -10.71
CA ALA A 124 0.07 -3.08 -11.80
C ALA A 124 -0.09 -2.35 -13.15
N LEU A 125 -0.69 -1.16 -13.15
CA LEU A 125 -0.81 -0.33 -14.35
C LEU A 125 0.54 0.15 -14.88
N ILE A 126 1.44 0.61 -14.00
CA ILE A 126 2.81 1.03 -14.37
C ILE A 126 3.60 -0.15 -14.95
N THR A 127 3.55 -1.31 -14.28
CA THR A 127 4.22 -2.53 -14.72
C THR A 127 3.71 -2.97 -16.09
N GLY A 128 2.39 -3.03 -16.26
CA GLY A 128 1.75 -3.41 -17.53
C GLY A 128 2.04 -2.42 -18.67
N ALA A 129 1.95 -1.13 -18.40
CA ALA A 129 2.20 -0.09 -19.40
C ALA A 129 3.68 -0.03 -19.82
N SER A 130 4.61 -0.18 -18.87
CA SER A 130 6.05 -0.28 -19.17
C SER A 130 6.37 -1.46 -20.08
N ARG A 131 5.80 -2.65 -19.82
CA ARG A 131 5.94 -3.82 -20.70
C ARG A 131 5.35 -3.61 -22.09
N ALA A 132 4.27 -2.84 -22.19
CA ALA A 132 3.60 -2.53 -23.44
C ALA A 132 4.15 -1.30 -24.19
N GLY A 133 5.16 -0.61 -23.62
CA GLY A 133 5.66 0.65 -24.18
C GLY A 133 4.63 1.78 -24.20
N ARG A 134 3.67 1.77 -23.27
CA ARG A 134 2.56 2.73 -23.18
C ARG A 134 2.67 3.58 -21.92
N ARG A 135 1.97 4.71 -21.92
CA ARG A 135 1.78 5.55 -20.72
C ARG A 135 0.45 5.20 -20.05
N VAL A 136 0.42 5.32 -18.73
CA VAL A 136 -0.83 5.24 -17.94
C VAL A 136 -1.41 6.63 -17.83
N ALA A 137 -2.69 6.80 -18.19
CA ALA A 137 -3.40 8.04 -17.90
C ALA A 137 -3.74 8.08 -16.40
N THR A 138 -3.08 8.96 -15.66
CA THR A 138 -3.31 9.16 -14.23
C THR A 138 -3.50 10.64 -13.93
N PHE A 139 -4.16 10.93 -12.82
CA PHE A 139 -4.33 12.26 -12.26
C PHE A 139 -4.10 12.17 -10.76
N ALA A 140 -3.39 13.14 -10.20
CA ALA A 140 -3.19 13.29 -8.76
C ALA A 140 -3.42 14.75 -8.38
N LEU A 141 -4.10 14.96 -7.26
CA LEU A 141 -4.26 16.25 -6.61
C LEU A 141 -3.68 16.10 -5.21
N ASP A 142 -2.76 16.99 -4.85
CA ASP A 142 -2.19 17.10 -3.51
C ASP A 142 -2.43 18.51 -2.99
N ALA A 143 -3.02 18.63 -1.80
CA ALA A 143 -3.40 19.90 -1.20
C ALA A 143 -3.37 19.77 0.32
N GLU A 144 -2.71 20.72 0.98
CA GLU A 144 -2.75 20.88 2.44
C GLU A 144 -3.75 21.98 2.81
N VAL A 145 -4.71 21.65 3.69
CA VAL A 145 -5.76 22.57 4.13
C VAL A 145 -5.81 22.60 5.64
N THR A 146 -5.70 23.79 6.21
CA THR A 146 -5.87 24.02 7.66
C THR A 146 -7.32 24.43 7.93
N PHE A 147 -8.04 23.62 8.70
CA PHE A 147 -9.41 23.94 9.12
C PHE A 147 -9.41 24.69 10.45
N ALA A 148 -10.27 25.71 10.56
CA ALA A 148 -10.45 26.44 11.82
C ALA A 148 -11.08 25.57 12.93
N SER A 149 -11.87 24.55 12.57
CA SER A 149 -12.53 23.65 13.53
C SER A 149 -12.85 22.28 12.94
N ALA A 150 -13.24 21.34 13.80
CA ALA A 150 -13.75 20.03 13.37
C ALA A 150 -15.08 20.12 12.59
N ALA A 151 -15.90 21.14 12.86
CA ALA A 151 -17.14 21.39 12.15
C ALA A 151 -16.87 21.88 10.71
N GLU A 152 -15.94 22.81 10.53
CA GLU A 152 -15.49 23.27 9.20
C GLU A 152 -14.91 22.11 8.39
N ARG A 153 -14.12 21.25 9.03
CA ARG A 153 -13.62 20.03 8.39
C ARG A 153 -14.75 19.10 7.95
N ALA A 154 -15.78 18.91 8.78
CA ALA A 154 -16.92 18.06 8.43
C ALA A 154 -17.72 18.64 7.25
N ALA A 155 -17.97 19.96 7.27
CA ALA A 155 -18.64 20.66 6.17
C ALA A 155 -17.85 20.54 4.85
N PHE A 156 -16.52 20.73 4.90
CA PHE A 156 -15.65 20.53 3.75
C PHE A 156 -15.74 19.10 3.18
N VAL A 157 -15.72 18.07 4.04
CA VAL A 157 -15.85 16.68 3.59
C VAL A 157 -17.21 16.42 2.92
N GLU A 158 -18.28 17.02 3.44
CA GLU A 158 -19.62 16.90 2.84
C GLU A 158 -19.67 17.56 1.45
N GLU A 159 -19.17 18.79 1.33
CA GLU A 159 -19.14 19.52 0.05
C GLU A 159 -18.25 18.83 -0.99
N LEU A 160 -17.07 18.36 -0.57
CA LEU A 160 -16.16 17.60 -1.42
C LEU A 160 -16.82 16.31 -1.93
N THR A 161 -17.50 15.58 -1.05
CA THR A 161 -18.22 14.36 -1.41
C THR A 161 -19.33 14.66 -2.41
N ARG A 162 -20.10 15.73 -2.18
CA ARG A 162 -21.18 16.17 -3.08
C ARG A 162 -20.63 16.58 -4.45
N GLY A 163 -19.56 17.37 -4.49
CA GLY A 163 -18.93 17.84 -5.72
C GLY A 163 -18.35 16.70 -6.56
N VAL A 164 -17.58 15.79 -5.94
CA VAL A 164 -17.01 14.63 -6.62
C VAL A 164 -18.12 13.69 -7.12
N SER A 165 -19.16 13.46 -6.33
CA SER A 165 -20.30 12.62 -6.74
C SER A 165 -21.05 13.22 -7.91
N ALA A 166 -21.27 14.55 -7.92
CA ALA A 166 -21.90 15.25 -9.02
C ALA A 166 -21.07 15.15 -10.31
N LEU A 167 -19.74 15.31 -10.23
CA LEU A 167 -18.85 15.12 -11.37
C LEU A 167 -18.89 13.67 -11.88
N ALA A 168 -18.82 12.70 -10.98
CA ALA A 168 -18.90 11.29 -11.33
C ALA A 168 -20.21 10.99 -12.07
N ALA A 169 -21.36 11.41 -11.54
CA ALA A 169 -22.66 11.22 -12.18
C ALA A 169 -22.75 11.91 -13.56
N LYS A 170 -22.20 13.12 -13.68
CA LYS A 170 -22.21 13.89 -14.94
C LYS A 170 -21.40 13.22 -16.06
N TYR A 171 -20.25 12.63 -15.73
CA TYR A 171 -19.31 12.07 -16.72
C TYR A 171 -19.35 10.55 -16.83
N HIS A 172 -20.09 9.86 -15.95
CA HIS A 172 -20.22 8.41 -16.02
C HIS A 172 -21.04 7.99 -17.23
N ALA A 173 -20.39 7.37 -18.20
CA ALA A 173 -21.00 6.80 -19.40
C ALA A 173 -20.79 5.28 -19.40
N PRO A 174 -21.66 4.50 -18.73
CA PRO A 174 -21.49 3.05 -18.58
C PRO A 174 -21.51 2.30 -19.91
N ASP A 175 -22.26 2.81 -20.89
CA ASP A 175 -22.47 2.16 -22.19
C ASP A 175 -21.58 2.73 -23.31
N ALA A 176 -20.58 3.56 -22.96
CA ALA A 176 -19.68 4.13 -23.96
C ALA A 176 -18.81 3.05 -24.61
N GLU A 177 -18.90 2.91 -25.92
CA GLU A 177 -18.07 1.99 -26.69
C GLU A 177 -16.59 2.37 -26.54
N GLY A 178 -15.77 1.42 -26.10
CA GLY A 178 -14.35 1.68 -25.79
C GLY A 178 -14.09 2.42 -24.47
N GLY A 179 -15.13 2.71 -23.68
CA GLY A 179 -15.00 3.29 -22.35
C GLY A 179 -14.17 2.42 -21.41
N ARG A 180 -13.27 3.06 -20.65
CA ARG A 180 -12.44 2.37 -19.65
C ARG A 180 -12.87 2.81 -18.25
N PRO A 181 -13.11 1.88 -17.31
CA PRO A 181 -13.43 2.25 -15.94
C PRO A 181 -12.20 2.92 -15.29
N HIS A 182 -12.44 4.08 -14.68
CA HIS A 182 -11.46 4.77 -13.86
C HIS A 182 -11.91 4.75 -12.41
N ARG A 183 -10.98 4.51 -11.49
CA ARG A 183 -11.26 4.58 -10.06
C ARG A 183 -10.87 5.96 -9.55
N VAL A 184 -11.81 6.63 -8.88
CA VAL A 184 -11.56 7.89 -8.18
C VAL A 184 -11.41 7.60 -6.69
N VAL A 185 -10.33 8.09 -6.08
CA VAL A 185 -10.07 8.01 -4.64
C VAL A 185 -9.73 9.41 -4.17
N VAL A 186 -10.40 9.86 -3.11
CA VAL A 186 -10.10 11.11 -2.42
C VAL A 186 -9.86 10.77 -0.95
N ALA A 187 -8.78 11.29 -0.39
CA ALA A 187 -8.34 10.99 0.96
C ALA A 187 -8.07 12.29 1.71
N LEU A 188 -8.52 12.36 2.97
CA LEU A 188 -8.19 13.43 3.90
C LEU A 188 -7.70 12.81 5.20
N HIS A 189 -6.48 13.15 5.60
CA HIS A 189 -5.90 12.75 6.88
C HIS A 189 -5.25 13.96 7.56
N PRO A 190 -5.09 13.95 8.89
CA PRO A 190 -4.25 14.94 9.56
C PRO A 190 -2.83 14.90 9.01
N SER A 191 -2.18 16.06 8.87
CA SER A 191 -0.76 16.08 8.52
C SER A 191 0.05 15.40 9.63
N VAL A 192 1.04 14.60 9.22
CA VAL A 192 1.91 13.89 10.15
C VAL A 192 3.08 14.80 10.51
N ARG A 193 3.33 15.00 11.80
CA ARG A 193 4.49 15.75 12.26
C ARG A 193 5.77 14.97 11.92
N PRO A 194 6.87 15.64 11.48
CA PRO A 194 8.13 14.96 11.17
C PRO A 194 8.65 14.07 12.31
N GLU A 195 8.47 14.49 13.55
CA GLU A 195 8.82 13.73 14.76
C GLU A 195 8.12 12.37 14.82
N THR A 196 6.84 12.30 14.44
CA THR A 196 6.05 11.07 14.42
C THR A 196 6.59 10.08 13.38
N LEU A 197 7.05 10.57 12.23
CA LEU A 197 7.70 9.73 11.21
C LEU A 197 9.06 9.21 11.68
N ALA A 198 9.85 10.08 12.34
CA ALA A 198 11.16 9.71 12.87
C ALA A 198 11.06 8.66 13.99
N GLU A 199 10.05 8.75 14.85
CA GLU A 199 9.76 7.77 15.90
C GLU A 199 9.37 6.41 15.31
N ALA A 200 8.47 6.40 14.32
CA ALA A 200 8.03 5.18 13.64
C ALA A 200 9.17 4.46 12.88
N ALA A 201 10.19 5.20 12.43
CA ALA A 201 11.34 4.65 11.72
C ALA A 201 12.40 4.03 12.64
N ARG A 202 12.30 4.20 13.97
CA ARG A 202 13.26 3.60 14.91
C ARG A 202 13.09 2.09 14.91
N PRO A 203 14.18 1.30 14.80
CA PRO A 203 14.08 -0.14 14.94
C PRO A 203 13.48 -0.45 16.30
N ALA A 204 12.44 -1.28 16.34
CA ALA A 204 11.83 -1.73 17.58
C ALA A 204 12.95 -2.29 18.47
N ALA A 205 13.27 -1.59 19.56
CA ALA A 205 14.26 -2.05 20.52
C ALA A 205 13.85 -3.48 20.91
N ARG A 206 14.77 -4.43 20.74
CA ARG A 206 14.53 -5.83 21.09
C ARG A 206 13.92 -5.88 22.48
N ALA A 207 12.69 -6.39 22.59
CA ALA A 207 12.08 -6.79 23.86
C ALA A 207 12.76 -8.06 24.42
N ALA A 208 14.09 -8.10 24.39
CA ALA A 208 14.92 -9.22 24.80
C ALA A 208 15.96 -8.72 25.82
N ASP A 209 15.47 -8.09 26.90
CA ASP A 209 16.19 -8.02 28.17
C ASP A 209 15.23 -7.73 29.33
N ARG A 210 14.13 -8.50 29.42
CA ARG A 210 13.35 -8.58 30.65
C ARG A 210 13.91 -9.77 31.43
N PRO A 211 14.53 -9.60 32.62
CA PRO A 211 14.94 -10.73 33.41
C PRO A 211 13.71 -11.56 33.77
N GLU A 212 13.75 -12.86 33.45
CA GLU A 212 12.74 -13.83 33.84
C GLU A 212 12.69 -13.90 35.37
N GLY A 213 11.60 -13.43 35.98
CA GLY A 213 11.43 -13.55 37.42
C GLY A 213 10.45 -12.58 38.06
N GLU A 214 9.21 -12.49 37.56
CA GLU A 214 8.12 -11.95 38.40
C GLU A 214 6.78 -12.58 37.96
N PRO A 215 6.02 -13.21 38.88
CA PRO A 215 4.77 -13.86 38.52
C PRO A 215 3.72 -12.81 38.14
N ALA A 216 3.07 -13.03 36.98
CA ALA A 216 2.05 -12.15 36.45
C ALA A 216 0.88 -11.97 37.43
N GLY A 217 0.74 -10.75 37.97
CA GLY A 217 -0.49 -10.30 38.61
C GLY A 217 -1.64 -10.36 37.60
N ARG A 218 -2.81 -10.86 38.05
CA ARG A 218 -4.04 -10.96 37.26
C ARG A 218 -4.32 -9.65 36.49
N PRO A 219 -4.72 -9.70 35.22
CA PRO A 219 -5.11 -8.50 34.51
C PRO A 219 -6.37 -7.91 35.15
N ALA A 220 -6.29 -6.63 35.52
CA ALA A 220 -7.46 -5.85 35.91
C ALA A 220 -8.46 -5.83 34.74
N ALA A 221 -9.73 -6.12 35.05
CA ALA A 221 -10.82 -6.05 34.09
C ALA A 221 -10.87 -4.66 33.46
N GLY A 222 -10.80 -4.60 32.12
CA GLY A 222 -11.05 -3.37 31.38
C GLY A 222 -12.49 -2.86 31.60
N PRO A 223 -12.75 -1.55 31.42
CA PRO A 223 -14.07 -0.99 31.61
C PRO A 223 -15.08 -1.63 30.63
N PRO A 224 -16.34 -1.85 31.05
CA PRO A 224 -17.33 -2.54 30.23
C PRO A 224 -17.67 -1.75 28.97
N VAL A 225 -17.72 -2.46 27.84
CA VAL A 225 -18.20 -1.95 26.54
C VAL A 225 -19.71 -1.69 26.66
N PRO A 226 -20.22 -0.49 26.29
CA PRO A 226 -21.67 -0.24 26.30
C PRO A 226 -22.37 -1.10 25.23
N PRO A 227 -23.60 -1.60 25.51
CA PRO A 227 -24.31 -2.45 24.56
C PRO A 227 -24.74 -1.69 23.31
N ALA A 228 -24.68 -2.37 22.16
CA ALA A 228 -25.15 -1.86 20.88
C ALA A 228 -26.66 -1.58 20.91
N PRO A 229 -27.16 -0.54 20.21
CA PRO A 229 -28.59 -0.24 20.17
C PRO A 229 -29.39 -1.36 19.48
N ALA A 230 -30.52 -1.70 20.08
CA ALA A 230 -31.44 -2.75 19.63
C ALA A 230 -31.99 -2.46 18.23
N ARG A 231 -31.98 -3.49 17.38
CA ARG A 231 -32.66 -3.48 16.08
C ARG A 231 -34.17 -3.38 16.31
N GLN A 232 -34.80 -2.32 15.82
CA GLN A 232 -36.26 -2.24 15.74
C GLN A 232 -36.76 -3.31 14.74
N ALA A 233 -37.64 -4.18 15.22
CA ALA A 233 -38.32 -5.17 14.42
C ALA A 233 -39.42 -4.47 13.59
N LEU A 234 -39.32 -4.57 12.26
CA LEU A 234 -40.41 -4.24 11.36
C LEU A 234 -41.47 -5.34 11.49
N SER A 235 -42.61 -4.98 12.08
CA SER A 235 -43.83 -5.77 12.08
C SER A 235 -44.33 -5.90 10.63
N THR A 236 -44.33 -7.12 10.11
CA THR A 236 -45.08 -7.48 8.90
C THR A 236 -46.29 -8.26 9.34
N GLY A 237 -47.45 -7.59 9.37
CA GLY A 237 -48.74 -8.23 9.57
C GLY A 237 -49.07 -9.06 8.33
N GLY A 238 -49.21 -10.37 8.52
CA GLY A 238 -49.77 -11.29 7.55
C GLY A 238 -51.08 -11.85 8.06
N GLU A 239 -52.17 -11.55 7.36
CA GLU A 239 -53.38 -12.37 7.32
C GLU A 239 -53.72 -12.60 5.83
N PRO A 240 -53.91 -13.86 5.41
CA PRO A 240 -54.77 -14.17 4.28
C PRO A 240 -56.09 -14.76 4.80
N GLY A 241 -57.19 -14.07 4.48
CA GLY A 241 -58.55 -14.53 4.70
C GLY A 241 -58.85 -15.80 3.90
N ARG A 242 -59.62 -16.68 4.53
CA ARG A 242 -60.20 -17.90 3.99
C ARG A 242 -61.22 -17.59 2.89
N ASP A 243 -61.21 -18.40 1.84
CA ASP A 243 -62.24 -18.45 0.80
C ASP A 243 -63.03 -19.77 0.97
N PRO A 244 -64.34 -19.74 1.29
CA PRO A 244 -65.16 -20.93 1.39
C PRO A 244 -66.29 -20.91 0.35
N ASP A 245 -66.01 -21.31 -0.89
CA ASP A 245 -67.07 -21.74 -1.81
C ASP A 245 -66.51 -22.60 -2.97
N ASN A 246 -66.45 -23.91 -2.76
CA ASN A 246 -66.48 -24.90 -3.85
C ASN A 246 -67.10 -26.20 -3.35
N PRO A 247 -68.38 -26.50 -3.69
CA PRO A 247 -68.97 -27.81 -3.44
C PRO A 247 -69.09 -28.59 -4.74
N GLU A 248 -68.13 -29.49 -5.00
CA GLU A 248 -68.42 -30.72 -5.73
C GLU A 248 -68.69 -31.82 -4.70
N GLU A 249 -69.97 -32.04 -4.38
CA GLU A 249 -70.51 -33.36 -4.07
C GLU A 249 -72.05 -33.34 -4.14
N ARG A 250 -72.56 -33.88 -5.26
CA ARG A 250 -73.93 -34.38 -5.54
C ARG A 250 -75.03 -33.40 -5.96
#